data_AF-A0A914QPB3-F1
#
_entry.id   AF-A0A914QPB3-F1
#
_cell.length_a   1.000
_cell.length_b   1.000
_cell.length_c   1.000
_cell.angle_alpha   90.00
_cell.angle_beta   90.00
_cell.angle_gamma   90.00
#
_symmetry.space_group_name_H-M   'P 1'
#
loop_
_entity.id
_entity.type
_entity.pdbx_description
1 polymer ?
#
loop_
_entity_poly.entity_id
_entity_poly.type
_entity_poly.pdbx_seq_one_letter_code
_entity_poly.pdbx_strand_id
1 'polypeptide(L)'
;MGIEDSLLVLTSPIELPEEGHKIDITVTIDENNLEEIVISNRDITAIDEFSSKFSVLQKLKLPFIGFFDNSSVIAVHKDSNRYEFLKEWNGKYGNDLYISFDQKKPKFGKVAKDTIKTKPTFVVFDLLKIMSMPSNNIEVCEHWSFTITKDAENPVLLKFDHFGGIKKSASPAFLMAMFLRQHVKMIEKEIGKKPTKIALWIFSEFDEQKLIRIKEGLKEACEMLKIECVFVDSNEYWFI
;
A
#
# COMPACT_ATOMS: atom_id res chain seq x y z
N MET A 1 0.27 -16.25 30.19
CA MET A 1 -1.00 -16.02 29.48
C MET A 1 -0.64 -15.32 28.19
N GLY A 2 -0.59 -16.08 27.10
CA GLY A 2 -0.21 -15.59 25.78
C GLY A 2 -1.38 -14.86 25.15
N ILE A 3 -1.11 -13.73 24.51
CA ILE A 3 -2.06 -13.04 23.66
C ILE A 3 -2.05 -13.83 22.35
N GLU A 4 -3.13 -14.55 22.06
CA GLU A 4 -3.31 -15.24 20.78
C GLU A 4 -3.55 -14.20 19.68
N ASP A 5 -2.67 -14.18 18.69
CA ASP A 5 -2.76 -13.33 17.51
C ASP A 5 -3.97 -13.76 16.67
N SER A 6 -4.96 -12.86 16.52
CA SER A 6 -6.20 -13.13 15.79
C SER A 6 -5.93 -13.25 14.28
N LEU A 7 -6.26 -14.42 13.73
CA LEU A 7 -5.98 -14.91 12.38
C LEU A 7 -7.12 -14.50 11.41
N LEU A 8 -6.81 -13.86 10.29
CA LEU A 8 -7.79 -13.59 9.22
C LEU A 8 -7.60 -14.60 8.09
N VAL A 9 -8.62 -15.43 7.80
CA VAL A 9 -8.58 -16.47 6.75
C VAL A 9 -9.68 -16.23 5.73
N LEU A 10 -9.34 -15.92 4.49
CA LEU A 10 -10.33 -15.83 3.40
C LEU A 10 -10.48 -17.21 2.74
N THR A 11 -11.66 -17.82 2.86
CA THR A 11 -12.00 -19.10 2.22
C THR A 11 -13.20 -18.94 1.27
N SER A 12 -12.93 -18.72 -0.02
CA SER A 12 -13.94 -18.75 -1.12
C SER A 12 -15.01 -17.62 -1.10
N PRO A 13 -15.76 -17.37 -2.20
CA PRO A 13 -16.30 -16.06 -2.50
C PRO A 13 -17.52 -15.70 -1.66
N ILE A 14 -17.54 -14.43 -1.21
CA ILE A 14 -18.59 -13.80 -0.41
C ILE A 14 -19.69 -13.32 -1.36
N GLU A 15 -20.95 -13.67 -1.11
CA GLU A 15 -22.10 -13.07 -1.80
C GLU A 15 -22.40 -11.69 -1.19
N LEU A 16 -22.47 -10.64 -2.01
CA LEU A 16 -22.68 -9.26 -1.58
C LEU A 16 -24.16 -8.84 -1.71
N PRO A 17 -24.75 -8.16 -0.72
CA PRO A 17 -26.04 -7.49 -0.86
C PRO A 17 -25.90 -6.07 -1.44
N GLU A 18 -27.01 -5.50 -1.91
CA GLU A 18 -27.12 -4.21 -2.63
C GLU A 18 -26.67 -2.96 -1.83
N GLU A 19 -26.29 -1.91 -2.57
CA GLU A 19 -25.70 -0.65 -2.07
C GLU A 19 -26.46 0.00 -0.89
N GLY A 20 -25.71 0.42 0.12
CA GLY A 20 -26.20 1.27 1.21
C GLY A 20 -26.33 0.60 2.58
N HIS A 21 -26.09 -0.71 2.67
CA HIS A 21 -26.06 -1.44 3.94
C HIS A 21 -24.62 -1.60 4.46
N LYS A 22 -24.44 -1.54 5.80
CA LYS A 22 -23.25 -2.09 6.44
C LYS A 22 -23.26 -3.59 6.18
N ILE A 23 -22.19 -4.12 5.60
CA ILE A 23 -22.04 -5.56 5.36
C ILE A 23 -21.19 -6.12 6.50
N ASP A 24 -21.78 -7.01 7.28
CA ASP A 24 -21.07 -7.78 8.30
C ASP A 24 -20.35 -8.94 7.59
N ILE A 25 -19.05 -8.77 7.33
CA ILE A 25 -18.24 -9.85 6.75
C ILE A 25 -17.93 -10.85 7.86
N THR A 26 -18.63 -11.98 7.86
CA THR A 26 -18.29 -13.13 8.69
C THR A 26 -17.13 -13.87 8.05
N VAL A 27 -15.95 -13.79 8.68
CA VAL A 27 -14.75 -14.49 8.23
C VAL A 27 -14.61 -15.75 9.06
N THR A 28 -14.68 -16.91 8.42
CA THR A 28 -14.56 -18.22 9.11
C THR A 28 -13.09 -18.52 9.40
N ILE A 29 -12.71 -18.52 10.67
CA ILE A 29 -11.31 -18.65 11.11
C ILE A 29 -10.92 -20.14 11.28
N ASP A 30 -11.90 -21.01 11.44
CA ASP A 30 -11.82 -22.48 11.51
C ASP A 30 -13.29 -22.96 11.44
N GLU A 31 -13.57 -24.20 11.01
CA GLU A 31 -14.91 -24.81 11.03
C GLU A 31 -15.58 -24.74 12.43
N ASN A 32 -14.83 -24.44 13.48
CA ASN A 32 -15.30 -24.45 14.87
C ASN A 32 -15.33 -23.10 15.61
N ASN A 33 -14.88 -21.98 15.02
CA ASN A 33 -14.90 -20.66 15.70
C ASN A 33 -15.20 -19.51 14.72
N LEU A 34 -16.36 -18.86 14.92
CA LEU A 34 -16.78 -17.66 14.20
C LEU A 34 -16.48 -16.43 15.07
N GLU A 35 -15.53 -15.59 14.65
CA GLU A 35 -15.42 -14.23 15.17
C GLU A 35 -15.83 -13.22 14.09
N GLU A 36 -16.65 -12.26 14.49
CA GLU A 36 -17.19 -11.20 13.64
C GLU A 36 -16.15 -10.10 13.47
N ILE A 37 -15.65 -9.89 12.24
CA ILE A 37 -14.69 -8.82 11.95
C ILE A 37 -15.43 -7.73 11.17
N VAL A 38 -15.68 -6.62 11.84
CA VAL A 38 -16.31 -5.43 11.23
C VAL A 38 -15.26 -4.71 10.38
N ILE A 39 -15.36 -4.91 9.07
CA ILE A 39 -14.53 -4.28 8.06
C ILE A 39 -15.28 -3.06 7.49
N SER A 40 -14.63 -1.90 7.41
CA SER A 40 -15.31 -0.65 7.05
C SER A 40 -15.63 -0.59 5.54
N ASN A 41 -16.65 0.16 5.11
CA ASN A 41 -17.10 0.18 3.70
C ASN A 41 -16.02 0.42 2.62
N ARG A 42 -14.89 1.08 2.93
CA ARG A 42 -13.77 1.23 1.97
C ARG A 42 -12.95 -0.04 1.78
N ASP A 43 -12.95 -0.91 2.77
CA ASP A 43 -12.18 -2.14 2.80
C ASP A 43 -12.96 -3.30 2.11
N ILE A 44 -14.26 -3.14 1.81
CA ILE A 44 -15.10 -4.15 1.14
C ILE A 44 -14.75 -4.24 -0.36
N THR A 45 -14.67 -3.11 -1.06
CA THR A 45 -14.24 -3.09 -2.48
C THR A 45 -12.84 -3.69 -2.64
N ALA A 46 -11.96 -3.45 -1.67
CA ALA A 46 -10.64 -4.07 -1.60
C ALA A 46 -10.71 -5.60 -1.45
N ILE A 47 -11.68 -6.13 -0.70
CA ILE A 47 -11.86 -7.57 -0.48
C ILE A 47 -12.48 -8.25 -1.70
N ASP A 48 -13.43 -7.62 -2.37
CA ASP A 48 -14.09 -8.18 -3.56
C ASP A 48 -13.12 -8.28 -4.73
N GLU A 49 -12.41 -7.19 -4.99
CA GLU A 49 -11.36 -7.22 -5.97
C GLU A 49 -10.29 -8.24 -5.54
N PHE A 50 -9.92 -8.34 -4.25
CA PHE A 50 -8.88 -9.29 -3.79
C PHE A 50 -9.30 -10.74 -4.01
N SER A 51 -10.57 -11.03 -3.74
CA SER A 51 -11.18 -12.33 -4.02
C SER A 51 -11.07 -12.68 -5.51
N SER A 52 -11.28 -11.71 -6.40
CA SER A 52 -11.10 -11.90 -7.85
C SER A 52 -9.67 -12.25 -8.26
N LYS A 53 -8.66 -11.81 -7.49
CA LYS A 53 -7.22 -12.02 -7.76
C LYS A 53 -6.62 -13.15 -6.95
N PHE A 54 -7.36 -13.70 -6.00
CA PHE A 54 -6.85 -14.66 -5.02
C PHE A 54 -6.26 -15.90 -5.68
N SER A 55 -6.87 -16.40 -6.75
CA SER A 55 -6.38 -17.56 -7.51
C SER A 55 -5.01 -17.32 -8.15
N VAL A 56 -4.72 -16.09 -8.60
CA VAL A 56 -3.41 -15.70 -9.14
C VAL A 56 -2.39 -15.61 -8.02
N LEU A 57 -2.76 -14.98 -6.89
CA LEU A 57 -1.88 -14.87 -5.72
C LEU A 57 -1.49 -16.25 -5.17
N GLN A 58 -2.46 -17.17 -5.04
CA GLN A 58 -2.21 -18.55 -4.61
C GLN A 58 -1.19 -19.29 -5.52
N LYS A 59 -1.23 -19.06 -6.83
CA LYS A 59 -0.24 -19.65 -7.75
C LYS A 59 1.16 -19.07 -7.54
N LEU A 60 1.24 -17.76 -7.27
CA LEU A 60 2.52 -17.06 -7.09
C LEU A 60 3.21 -17.41 -5.76
N LYS A 61 2.44 -17.66 -4.69
CA LYS A 61 2.96 -17.93 -3.33
C LYS A 61 3.94 -16.85 -2.84
N LEU A 62 3.69 -15.61 -3.25
CA LEU A 62 4.48 -14.43 -2.88
C LEU A 62 3.78 -13.63 -1.79
N PRO A 63 4.52 -12.94 -0.90
CA PRO A 63 3.97 -11.83 -0.14
C PRO A 63 3.35 -10.80 -1.07
N PHE A 64 2.27 -10.20 -0.62
CA PHE A 64 1.39 -9.35 -1.39
C PHE A 64 1.32 -7.95 -0.77
N ILE A 65 1.41 -6.92 -1.61
CA ILE A 65 1.13 -5.53 -1.24
C ILE A 65 0.12 -4.96 -2.24
N GLY A 66 -1.06 -4.62 -1.73
CA GLY A 66 -2.10 -3.94 -2.49
C GLY A 66 -2.05 -2.45 -2.22
N PHE A 67 -2.09 -1.62 -3.25
CA PHE A 67 -2.13 -0.17 -3.18
C PHE A 67 -3.50 0.34 -3.62
N PHE A 68 -4.08 1.20 -2.81
CA PHE A 68 -5.25 2.03 -3.13
C PHE A 68 -4.78 3.47 -3.25
N ASP A 69 -5.61 4.36 -3.80
CA ASP A 69 -5.31 5.79 -4.02
C ASP A 69 -4.45 6.44 -2.92
N ASN A 70 -4.79 6.17 -1.65
CA ASN A 70 -4.14 6.76 -0.48
C ASN A 70 -3.83 5.79 0.66
N SER A 71 -3.88 4.49 0.41
CA SER A 71 -3.58 3.48 1.41
C SER A 71 -2.99 2.22 0.80
N SER A 72 -2.54 1.30 1.64
CA SER A 72 -2.06 0.00 1.19
C SER A 72 -2.40 -1.11 2.18
N VAL A 73 -2.56 -2.32 1.68
CA VAL A 73 -2.71 -3.54 2.49
C VAL A 73 -1.55 -4.48 2.22
N ILE A 74 -1.22 -5.31 3.20
CA ILE A 74 -0.14 -6.28 3.12
C ILE A 74 -0.72 -7.64 3.49
N ALA A 75 -0.38 -8.67 2.73
CA ALA A 75 -0.67 -10.04 3.10
C ALA A 75 0.53 -10.95 2.86
N VAL A 76 0.66 -12.01 3.65
CA VAL A 76 1.69 -13.03 3.48
C VAL A 76 1.06 -14.39 3.24
N HIS A 77 1.68 -15.18 2.39
CA HIS A 77 1.27 -16.56 2.17
C HIS A 77 1.81 -17.44 3.32
N LYS A 78 0.92 -18.09 4.08
CA LYS A 78 1.30 -18.95 5.21
C LYS A 78 1.45 -20.41 4.79
N ASP A 79 0.41 -20.98 4.22
CA ASP A 79 0.32 -22.38 3.82
C ASP A 79 -0.48 -22.52 2.50
N SER A 80 -0.63 -23.76 2.01
CA SER A 80 -0.96 -24.09 0.61
C SER A 80 -2.09 -23.30 -0.05
N ASN A 81 -3.06 -22.79 0.73
CA ASN A 81 -4.20 -22.04 0.19
C ASN A 81 -4.51 -20.75 0.96
N ARG A 82 -3.64 -20.29 1.88
CA ARG A 82 -3.99 -19.20 2.79
C ARG A 82 -3.03 -18.02 2.72
N TYR A 83 -3.65 -16.84 2.61
CA TYR A 83 -3.03 -15.55 2.86
C TYR A 83 -3.50 -15.00 4.20
N GLU A 84 -2.56 -14.42 4.93
CA GLU A 84 -2.83 -13.69 6.16
C GLU A 84 -2.52 -12.21 5.96
N PHE A 85 -3.49 -11.36 6.23
CA PHE A 85 -3.30 -9.92 6.18
C PHE A 85 -2.55 -9.43 7.41
N LEU A 86 -1.60 -8.52 7.22
CA LEU A 86 -0.82 -7.97 8.32
C LEU A 86 -1.48 -6.71 8.87
N LYS A 87 -1.64 -6.67 10.19
CA LYS A 87 -2.06 -5.47 10.92
C LYS A 87 -0.89 -4.51 11.09
N GLU A 88 -1.17 -3.21 11.04
CA GLU A 88 -0.27 -2.18 11.54
C GLU A 88 -0.06 -2.32 13.06
N TRP A 89 0.92 -1.57 13.59
CA TRP A 89 1.19 -1.46 15.03
C TRP A 89 -0.03 -0.99 15.86
N ASN A 90 -1.02 -0.35 15.24
CA ASN A 90 -2.26 0.10 15.87
C ASN A 90 -3.39 -0.96 15.82
N GLY A 91 -3.10 -2.16 15.31
CA GLY A 91 -4.06 -3.27 15.19
C GLY A 91 -5.00 -3.18 13.99
N LYS A 92 -4.88 -2.17 13.11
CA LYS A 92 -5.71 -2.01 11.93
C LYS A 92 -5.09 -2.62 10.68
N TYR A 93 -5.94 -3.11 9.79
CA TYR A 93 -5.57 -3.38 8.41
C TYR A 93 -5.55 -2.06 7.64
N GLY A 94 -4.69 -1.98 6.63
CA GLY A 94 -4.54 -0.76 5.83
C GLY A 94 -3.52 0.20 6.44
N ASN A 95 -2.61 0.69 5.60
CA ASN A 95 -1.58 1.65 5.95
C ASN A 95 -1.84 2.92 5.14
N ASP A 96 -2.03 4.05 5.79
CA ASP A 96 -2.16 5.33 5.09
C ASP A 96 -0.85 5.63 4.32
N LEU A 97 -0.94 5.98 3.03
CA LEU A 97 0.21 6.31 2.18
C LEU A 97 0.74 7.73 2.46
N TYR A 98 1.21 7.92 3.69
CA TYR A 98 1.70 9.19 4.22
C TYR A 98 3.10 8.99 4.80
N ILE A 99 3.98 9.96 4.56
CA ILE A 99 5.35 9.97 5.09
C ILE A 99 5.58 11.32 5.76
N SER A 100 5.98 11.31 7.03
CA SER A 100 6.32 12.53 7.77
C SER A 100 7.81 12.58 8.08
N PHE A 101 8.40 13.74 7.85
CA PHE A 101 9.82 14.04 8.05
C PHE A 101 10.06 15.00 9.23
N ASP A 102 9.09 15.15 10.13
CA ASP A 102 9.16 16.07 11.27
C ASP A 102 10.18 15.66 12.36
N GLN A 103 10.77 14.48 12.22
CA GLN A 103 11.77 13.89 13.11
C GLN A 103 12.93 13.28 12.33
N LYS A 104 14.05 12.99 13.04
CA LYS A 104 15.25 12.39 12.45
C LYS A 104 14.97 11.07 11.73
N LYS A 105 14.03 10.27 12.24
CA LYS A 105 13.52 9.07 11.56
C LYS A 105 12.15 9.40 10.98
N PRO A 106 11.91 9.12 9.69
CA PRO A 106 10.60 9.33 9.09
C PRO A 106 9.53 8.48 9.78
N LYS A 107 8.32 9.02 9.89
CA LYS A 107 7.12 8.32 10.32
C LYS A 107 6.27 7.99 9.11
N PHE A 108 5.47 6.94 9.22
CA PHE A 108 4.64 6.41 8.14
C PHE A 108 3.22 6.15 8.63
N GLY A 109 2.29 5.90 7.70
CA GLY A 109 0.95 5.47 8.05
C GLY A 109 0.15 6.55 8.79
N LYS A 110 -0.73 6.09 9.67
CA LYS A 110 -1.62 6.95 10.45
C LYS A 110 -0.87 8.03 11.26
N VAL A 111 0.32 7.73 11.79
CA VAL A 111 1.12 8.71 12.55
C VAL A 111 1.56 9.88 11.66
N ALA A 112 1.99 9.58 10.42
CA ALA A 112 2.35 10.61 9.46
C ALA A 112 1.13 11.42 9.03
N LYS A 113 -0.01 10.75 8.79
CA LYS A 113 -1.28 11.41 8.48
C LYS A 113 -1.75 12.34 9.58
N ASP A 114 -1.71 11.92 10.84
CA ASP A 114 -2.13 12.78 11.96
C ASP A 114 -1.18 13.99 12.15
N THR A 115 0.08 13.89 11.70
CA THR A 115 1.05 15.00 11.72
C THR A 115 0.66 16.14 10.78
N ILE A 116 -0.09 15.88 9.69
CA ILE A 116 -0.47 16.92 8.71
C ILE A 116 -1.23 18.08 9.35
N LYS A 117 -2.00 17.80 10.41
CA LYS A 117 -2.82 18.79 11.13
C LYS A 117 -1.99 19.85 11.85
N THR A 118 -0.74 19.55 12.17
CA THR A 118 0.13 20.41 12.99
C THR A 118 1.39 20.84 12.27
N LYS A 119 1.91 20.00 11.35
CA LYS A 119 3.16 20.24 10.61
C LYS A 119 3.00 19.83 9.14
N PRO A 120 2.09 20.47 8.38
CA PRO A 120 1.71 20.02 7.04
C PRO A 120 2.88 20.00 6.04
N THR A 121 3.82 20.94 6.13
CA THR A 121 4.97 21.04 5.22
C THR A 121 6.01 19.92 5.38
N PHE A 122 5.91 19.14 6.46
CA PHE A 122 6.77 17.98 6.73
C PHE A 122 6.17 16.66 6.26
N VAL A 123 4.96 16.68 5.70
CA VAL A 123 4.20 15.48 5.34
C VAL A 123 4.05 15.39 3.83
N VAL A 124 4.38 14.23 3.27
CA VAL A 124 4.17 13.90 1.86
C VAL A 124 3.14 12.77 1.75
N PHE A 125 2.22 12.89 0.79
CA PHE A 125 1.10 11.98 0.54
C PHE A 125 0.67 12.07 -0.94
N ASP A 126 -0.38 11.34 -1.34
CA ASP A 126 -0.87 11.24 -2.74
C ASP A 126 0.21 10.74 -3.73
N LEU A 127 1.17 9.94 -3.28
CA LEU A 127 2.31 9.52 -4.12
C LEU A 127 1.88 8.74 -5.38
N LEU A 128 0.85 7.89 -5.31
CA LEU A 128 0.33 7.18 -6.49
C LEU A 128 -0.26 8.16 -7.50
N LYS A 129 -1.04 9.14 -7.02
CA LYS A 129 -1.60 10.20 -7.87
C LYS A 129 -0.48 10.98 -8.58
N ILE A 130 0.58 11.34 -7.86
CA ILE A 130 1.72 12.06 -8.44
C ILE A 130 2.45 11.19 -9.47
N MET A 131 2.68 9.91 -9.19
CA MET A 131 3.30 8.98 -10.14
C MET A 131 2.44 8.72 -11.38
N SER A 132 1.11 8.87 -11.27
CA SER A 132 0.20 8.72 -12.40
C SER A 132 0.28 9.88 -13.42
N MET A 133 0.77 11.04 -12.97
CA MET A 133 0.83 12.26 -13.78
C MET A 133 2.01 12.20 -14.75
N PRO A 134 1.84 12.69 -15.98
CA PRO A 134 2.94 12.80 -16.91
C PRO A 134 3.95 13.84 -16.41
N SER A 135 5.25 13.53 -16.49
CA SER A 135 6.33 14.40 -15.99
C SER A 135 6.34 15.80 -16.62
N ASN A 136 5.79 15.93 -17.83
CA ASN A 136 5.69 17.20 -18.53
C ASN A 136 4.50 18.07 -18.08
N ASN A 137 3.48 17.50 -17.43
CA ASN A 137 2.26 18.17 -17.01
C ASN A 137 1.77 17.64 -15.65
N ILE A 138 2.42 18.09 -14.58
CA ILE A 138 1.97 17.82 -13.21
C ILE A 138 1.06 18.94 -12.76
N GLU A 139 -0.18 18.59 -12.50
CA GLU A 139 -1.15 19.47 -11.87
C GLU A 139 -0.86 19.53 -10.36
N VAL A 140 -0.39 20.69 -9.89
CA VAL A 140 -0.19 20.94 -8.46
C VAL A 140 -1.55 21.14 -7.81
N CYS A 141 -1.92 20.24 -6.90
CA CYS A 141 -3.17 20.38 -6.16
C CYS A 141 -3.00 21.36 -4.98
N GLU A 142 -3.98 22.24 -4.76
CA GLU A 142 -3.92 23.28 -3.71
C GLU A 142 -3.80 22.71 -2.28
N HIS A 143 -4.28 21.48 -2.06
CA HIS A 143 -4.20 20.83 -0.75
C HIS A 143 -2.81 20.24 -0.43
N TRP A 144 -1.88 20.19 -1.40
CA TRP A 144 -0.52 19.74 -1.16
C TRP A 144 0.31 20.83 -0.47
N SER A 145 0.75 20.51 0.74
CA SER A 145 1.57 21.42 1.56
C SER A 145 3.07 21.33 1.26
N PHE A 146 3.46 20.41 0.38
CA PHE A 146 4.80 20.29 -0.21
C PHE A 146 4.79 20.89 -1.61
N THR A 147 5.95 21.31 -2.10
CA THR A 147 6.08 21.87 -3.45
C THR A 147 6.53 20.79 -4.42
N ILE A 148 5.94 20.73 -5.61
CA ILE A 148 6.48 19.91 -6.69
C ILE A 148 7.28 20.82 -7.61
N THR A 149 8.53 20.44 -7.89
CA THR A 149 9.38 21.16 -8.83
C THR A 149 9.70 20.30 -10.03
N LYS A 150 9.66 20.94 -11.20
CA LYS A 150 10.12 20.41 -12.47
C LYS A 150 11.37 21.17 -12.88
N ASP A 151 12.33 20.45 -13.43
CA ASP A 151 13.31 21.03 -14.34
C ASP A 151 13.13 20.35 -15.70
N ALA A 152 13.44 21.04 -16.79
CA ALA A 152 13.33 20.47 -18.14
C ALA A 152 14.21 19.22 -18.31
N GLU A 153 15.26 19.10 -17.48
CA GLU A 153 16.23 18.01 -17.50
C GLU A 153 16.15 17.08 -16.27
N ASN A 154 15.38 17.43 -15.23
CA ASN A 154 15.34 16.67 -13.97
C ASN A 154 14.01 15.93 -13.79
N PRO A 155 14.04 14.71 -13.21
CA PRO A 155 12.83 14.00 -12.81
C PRO A 155 12.01 14.83 -11.81
N VAL A 156 10.73 14.51 -11.71
CA VAL A 156 9.79 15.15 -10.78
C VAL A 156 10.35 15.08 -9.36
N LEU A 157 10.48 16.23 -8.69
CA LEU A 157 10.96 16.31 -7.30
C LEU A 157 9.92 16.95 -6.39
N LEU A 158 9.65 16.30 -5.26
CA LEU A 158 8.84 16.84 -4.17
C LEU A 158 9.78 17.50 -3.17
N LYS A 159 9.59 18.81 -2.93
CA LYS A 159 10.29 19.61 -1.93
C LYS A 159 9.45 19.73 -0.66
N PHE A 160 10.02 19.31 0.47
CA PHE A 160 9.34 19.28 1.77
C PHE A 160 10.29 19.67 2.90
N ASP A 161 9.74 20.02 4.05
CA ASP A 161 10.52 20.26 5.27
C ASP A 161 10.94 18.94 5.91
N HIS A 162 12.20 18.88 6.33
CA HIS A 162 12.77 17.79 7.09
C HIS A 162 13.17 18.29 8.50
N PHE A 163 13.30 17.36 9.45
CA PHE A 163 13.77 17.60 10.81
C PHE A 163 14.87 18.66 10.87
N GLY A 164 14.65 19.66 11.72
CA GLY A 164 15.49 20.86 11.82
C GLY A 164 15.08 22.01 10.89
N GLY A 165 13.98 21.89 10.15
CA GLY A 165 13.51 22.92 9.20
C GLY A 165 14.31 22.94 7.89
N ILE A 166 15.05 21.87 7.61
CA ILE A 166 15.91 21.78 6.42
C ILE A 166 15.03 21.36 5.24
N LYS A 167 15.05 22.15 4.15
CA LYS A 167 14.38 21.77 2.90
C LYS A 167 15.09 20.57 2.27
N LYS A 168 14.33 19.54 1.93
CA LYS A 168 14.79 18.35 1.18
C LYS A 168 13.96 18.17 -0.07
N SER A 169 14.52 17.46 -1.04
CA SER A 169 13.85 17.10 -2.29
C SER A 169 14.06 15.62 -2.57
N ALA A 170 13.00 14.94 -3.04
CA ALA A 170 13.08 13.54 -3.43
C ALA A 170 12.12 13.23 -4.59
N SER A 171 12.43 12.20 -5.38
CA SER A 171 11.51 11.70 -6.41
C SER A 171 10.33 10.95 -5.77
N PRO A 172 9.17 10.87 -6.45
CA PRO A 172 8.06 10.03 -6.01
C PRO A 172 8.48 8.57 -5.80
N ALA A 173 9.28 8.00 -6.72
CA ALA A 173 9.76 6.62 -6.64
C ALA A 173 10.64 6.38 -5.40
N PHE A 174 11.53 7.32 -5.06
CA PHE A 174 12.34 7.22 -3.85
C PHE A 174 11.48 7.23 -2.58
N LEU A 175 10.50 8.13 -2.52
CA LEU A 175 9.57 8.21 -1.39
C LEU A 175 8.72 6.94 -1.27
N MET A 176 8.28 6.40 -2.40
CA MET A 176 7.59 5.12 -2.45
C MET A 176 8.49 3.96 -1.99
N ALA A 177 9.78 3.96 -2.34
CA ALA A 177 10.75 2.99 -1.84
C ALA A 177 10.91 3.06 -0.31
N MET A 178 10.89 4.27 0.26
CA MET A 178 10.90 4.44 1.73
C MET A 178 9.67 3.83 2.39
N PHE A 179 8.49 4.01 1.77
CA PHE A 179 7.24 3.44 2.24
C PHE A 179 7.23 1.90 2.11
N LEU A 180 7.54 1.38 0.92
CA LEU A 180 7.67 -0.05 0.64
C LEU A 180 8.65 -0.74 1.58
N ARG A 181 9.76 -0.08 1.96
CA ARG A 181 10.70 -0.63 2.94
C ARG A 181 10.05 -0.94 4.29
N GLN A 182 9.05 -0.16 4.71
CA GLN A 182 8.32 -0.47 5.94
C GLN A 182 7.46 -1.72 5.78
N HIS A 183 6.78 -1.87 4.65
CA HIS A 183 5.99 -3.08 4.38
C HIS A 183 6.88 -4.32 4.28
N VAL A 184 8.02 -4.22 3.61
CA VAL A 184 9.01 -5.30 3.53
C VAL A 184 9.49 -5.72 4.91
N LYS A 185 9.70 -4.77 5.84
CA LYS A 185 10.05 -5.09 7.23
C LYS A 185 8.92 -5.79 7.98
N MET A 186 7.66 -5.41 7.73
CA MET A 186 6.50 -6.10 8.31
C MET A 186 6.42 -7.53 7.80
N ILE A 187 6.57 -7.72 6.48
CA ILE A 187 6.63 -9.04 5.85
C ILE A 187 7.80 -9.85 6.44
N GLU A 188 9.00 -9.28 6.50
CA GLU A 188 10.20 -9.95 7.04
C GLU A 188 10.03 -10.39 8.49
N LYS A 189 9.40 -9.54 9.32
CA LYS A 189 9.07 -9.89 10.71
C LYS A 189 8.14 -11.10 10.77
N GLU A 190 7.17 -11.18 9.86
CA GLU A 190 6.15 -12.23 9.86
C GLU A 190 6.66 -13.56 9.28
N ILE A 191 7.43 -13.52 8.20
CA ILE A 191 7.93 -14.73 7.52
C ILE A 191 9.34 -15.15 7.99
N GLY A 192 9.97 -14.36 8.86
CA GLY A 192 11.30 -14.61 9.42
C GLY A 192 12.48 -14.38 8.46
N LYS A 193 12.24 -13.84 7.26
CA LYS A 193 13.29 -13.55 6.26
C LYS A 193 12.90 -12.40 5.34
N LYS A 194 13.88 -11.65 4.84
CA LYS A 194 13.63 -10.60 3.85
C LYS A 194 13.09 -11.22 2.54
N PRO A 195 11.94 -10.76 2.02
CA PRO A 195 11.46 -11.22 0.71
C PRO A 195 12.38 -10.74 -0.40
N THR A 196 12.69 -11.62 -1.35
CA THR A 196 13.42 -11.30 -2.59
C THR A 196 12.47 -10.93 -3.72
N LYS A 197 11.21 -11.35 -3.61
CA LYS A 197 10.16 -11.15 -4.61
C LYS A 197 8.83 -10.87 -3.92
N ILE A 198 8.04 -9.93 -4.44
CA ILE A 198 6.72 -9.55 -3.93
C ILE A 198 5.71 -9.42 -5.07
N ALA A 199 4.44 -9.71 -4.79
CA ALA A 199 3.33 -9.37 -5.66
C ALA A 199 2.83 -7.96 -5.30
N LEU A 200 2.74 -7.09 -6.30
CA LEU A 200 2.17 -5.75 -6.19
C LEU A 200 0.85 -5.69 -6.94
N TRP A 201 -0.08 -4.94 -6.40
CA TRP A 201 -1.32 -4.65 -7.10
C TRP A 201 -1.77 -3.23 -6.78
N ILE A 202 -2.44 -2.61 -7.75
CA ILE A 202 -2.95 -1.25 -7.72
C ILE A 202 -4.46 -1.34 -7.93
N PHE A 203 -5.21 -1.04 -6.88
CA PHE A 203 -6.66 -0.90 -6.85
C PHE A 203 -7.00 0.57 -7.03
N SER A 204 -7.29 0.96 -8.26
CA SER A 204 -7.61 2.34 -8.54
C SER A 204 -8.42 2.44 -9.81
N GLU A 205 -9.27 3.46 -9.90
CA GLU A 205 -9.96 3.84 -11.13
C GLU A 205 -9.03 4.54 -12.15
N PHE A 206 -7.71 4.36 -12.02
CA PHE A 206 -6.76 4.92 -12.97
C PHE A 206 -6.92 4.24 -14.33
N ASP A 207 -6.93 5.08 -15.38
CA ASP A 207 -6.82 4.59 -16.75
C ASP A 207 -5.49 3.85 -16.98
N GLU A 208 -5.42 3.08 -18.05
CA GLU A 208 -4.27 2.24 -18.39
C GLU A 208 -2.95 3.03 -18.43
N GLN A 209 -2.96 4.25 -18.98
CA GLN A 209 -1.75 5.08 -19.09
C GLN A 209 -1.25 5.54 -17.72
N LYS A 210 -2.16 5.90 -16.82
CA LYS A 210 -1.83 6.19 -15.42
C LYS A 210 -1.27 4.95 -14.71
N LEU A 211 -1.88 3.79 -14.89
CA LEU A 211 -1.42 2.53 -14.30
C LEU A 211 -0.01 2.16 -14.77
N ILE A 212 0.31 2.32 -16.05
CA ILE A 212 1.66 2.07 -16.58
C ILE A 212 2.70 2.92 -15.84
N ARG A 213 2.47 4.23 -15.69
CA ARG A 213 3.42 5.12 -14.99
C ARG A 213 3.57 4.78 -13.51
N ILE A 214 2.47 4.41 -12.85
CA ILE A 214 2.54 3.97 -11.46
C ILE A 214 3.36 2.68 -11.35
N LYS A 215 3.16 1.71 -12.27
CA LYS A 215 3.93 0.47 -12.31
C LYS A 215 5.41 0.72 -12.54
N GLU A 216 5.77 1.64 -13.44
CA GLU A 216 7.16 2.06 -13.66
C GLU A 216 7.78 2.66 -12.39
N GLY A 217 7.07 3.59 -11.72
CA GLY A 217 7.54 4.18 -10.46
C GLY A 217 7.66 3.18 -9.31
N LEU A 218 6.73 2.22 -9.21
CA LEU A 218 6.79 1.13 -8.24
C LEU A 218 7.92 0.14 -8.56
N LYS A 219 8.20 -0.13 -9.84
CA LYS A 219 9.33 -0.95 -10.28
C LYS A 219 10.64 -0.30 -9.86
N GLU A 220 10.82 0.99 -10.16
CA GLU A 220 12.00 1.76 -9.73
C GLU A 220 12.16 1.71 -8.20
N ALA A 221 11.06 1.86 -7.46
CA ALA A 221 11.08 1.77 -6.00
C ALA A 221 11.51 0.37 -5.49
N CYS A 222 11.07 -0.70 -6.16
CA CYS A 222 11.47 -2.08 -5.83
C CYS A 222 12.94 -2.36 -6.16
N GLU A 223 13.44 -1.83 -7.27
CA GLU A 223 14.86 -1.90 -7.66
C GLU A 223 15.76 -1.23 -6.61
N MET A 224 15.38 -0.06 -6.09
CA MET A 224 16.09 0.60 -4.97
C MET A 224 16.16 -0.26 -3.71
N LEU A 225 15.17 -1.13 -3.49
CA LEU A 225 15.13 -2.07 -2.36
C LEU A 225 15.80 -3.41 -2.65
N LYS A 226 16.21 -3.64 -3.91
CA LYS A 226 16.72 -4.90 -4.44
C LYS A 226 15.72 -6.03 -4.24
N ILE A 227 14.47 -5.79 -4.63
CA ILE A 227 13.36 -6.74 -4.57
C ILE A 227 12.73 -6.82 -5.95
N GLU A 228 12.47 -8.03 -6.43
CA GLU A 228 11.71 -8.24 -7.66
C GLU A 228 10.21 -8.03 -7.38
N CYS A 229 9.50 -7.29 -8.25
CA CYS A 229 8.06 -7.11 -8.12
C CYS A 229 7.33 -7.77 -9.29
N VAL A 230 6.21 -8.43 -8.99
CA VAL A 230 5.26 -8.95 -9.99
C VAL A 230 3.99 -8.15 -9.86
N PHE A 231 3.56 -7.49 -10.94
CA PHE A 231 2.28 -6.81 -10.96
C PHE A 231 1.16 -7.80 -11.24
N VAL A 232 0.14 -7.78 -10.37
CA VAL A 232 -1.04 -8.63 -10.49
C VAL A 232 -2.17 -7.78 -11.09
N ASP A 233 -2.47 -8.02 -12.36
CA ASP A 233 -3.57 -7.38 -13.08
C ASP A 233 -4.74 -8.35 -13.29
N SER A 234 -5.88 -7.82 -13.74
CA SER A 234 -7.17 -8.51 -13.71
C SER A 234 -7.38 -9.68 -14.65
N ASN A 235 -6.35 -10.26 -15.28
CA ASN A 235 -6.35 -11.60 -15.89
C ASN A 235 -4.97 -12.04 -16.44
N GLU A 236 -3.92 -11.24 -16.29
CA GLU A 236 -2.58 -11.53 -16.85
C GLU A 236 -1.49 -11.15 -15.83
N TYR A 237 -0.40 -11.92 -15.82
CA TYR A 237 0.81 -11.58 -15.07
C TYR A 237 1.89 -11.11 -16.04
N TRP A 238 2.47 -9.95 -15.75
CA TRP A 238 3.64 -9.43 -16.47
C TRP A 238 4.88 -9.70 -15.62
N PHE A 239 5.80 -10.51 -16.15
CA PHE A 239 7.18 -10.53 -15.68
C PHE A 239 7.93 -9.42 -16.43
N ILE A 240 8.48 -8.44 -15.73
CA ILE A 240 9.30 -7.36 -16.32
C ILE A 240 10.60 -7.22 -15.54
#